data_AF-A0A0Q5MW36-F1
#
_entry.id   AF-A0A0Q5MW36-F1
#
_cell.length_a   1.000
_cell.length_b   1.000
_cell.length_c   1.000
_cell.angle_alpha   90.00
_cell.angle_beta   90.00
_cell.angle_gamma   90.00
#
_symmetry.space_group_name_H-M   'P 1'
#
loop_
_entity.id
_entity.type
_entity.pdbx_description
1 polymer ?
#
loop_
_entity_poly.entity_id
_entity_poly.type
_entity_poly.pdbx_seq_one_letter_code
_entity_poly.pdbx_strand_id
1 'polypeptide(L)'
;MQAADNVPIFDIGATSGPAVHTFLIQDIRFTFANIQPPTNTNANPIVFSKEAYWGTFSRLVFVRGFYAFKVNNAVGGPWGSVWDGIRCGSEMTGGVMNWSLCINGVPNNHFGRIFLDGSNMLGPIFWVRGYNFTIDTIEFAAVHQGAQLLVLDPSSRVEVCTLKLENGTYGPGFNGKALVELKGNAYMNLGNFHMGGNNMVMNMTGAKCYMFAVNSGAGGGGYLRAEFVDAQWTSRAGNSYVASPGTLARGIDIGGTLLSLWDITDSSSSTTQNRTRILSAMNGRISLDRGDADVTLSVGNDNIQMFNTPLTAPRVVTLPSVGAAFNGLEYTIVSAGAVNGANILTVKSGETPLATLAVDNTSMRIGFRRTNTRDWVVIPK
;
A
#
# COMPACT_ATOMS: atom_id res chain seq x y z
N MET A 1 -12.64 15.90 -30.61
CA MET A 1 -11.34 16.56 -30.33
C MET A 1 -11.63 17.99 -29.88
N GLN A 2 -11.03 18.45 -28.79
CA GLN A 2 -11.23 19.80 -28.22
C GLN A 2 -10.02 20.69 -28.53
N ALA A 3 -10.25 21.85 -29.15
CA ALA A 3 -9.20 22.79 -29.53
C ALA A 3 -8.95 23.88 -28.48
N ALA A 4 -9.97 24.21 -27.67
CA ALA A 4 -9.83 25.14 -26.57
C ALA A 4 -9.09 24.49 -25.40
N ASP A 5 -8.02 25.13 -24.95
CA ASP A 5 -7.25 24.70 -23.78
C ASP A 5 -7.99 25.07 -22.47
N ASN A 6 -7.67 24.36 -21.38
CA ASN A 6 -8.12 24.67 -20.02
C ASN A 6 -9.65 24.75 -19.81
N VAL A 7 -10.42 24.00 -20.60
CA VAL A 7 -11.87 23.83 -20.44
C VAL A 7 -12.25 22.35 -20.56
N PRO A 8 -13.38 21.89 -19.98
CA PRO A 8 -13.81 20.51 -20.18
C PRO A 8 -14.24 20.22 -21.61
N ILE A 9 -14.28 18.94 -21.98
CA ILE A 9 -14.89 18.48 -23.25
C ILE A 9 -16.38 18.19 -23.04
N PHE A 10 -16.72 17.58 -21.91
CA PHE A 10 -18.08 17.22 -21.54
C PHE A 10 -18.34 17.61 -20.08
N ASP A 11 -19.34 18.45 -19.87
CA ASP A 11 -19.77 18.88 -18.53
C ASP A 11 -21.14 18.29 -18.19
N ILE A 12 -21.13 17.39 -17.22
CA ILE A 12 -22.32 16.74 -16.69
C ILE A 12 -22.95 17.66 -15.64
N GLY A 13 -24.12 18.21 -15.98
CA GLY A 13 -24.82 19.17 -15.13
C GLY A 13 -24.47 20.62 -15.40
N ALA A 14 -24.08 20.98 -16.63
CA ALA A 14 -23.80 22.36 -17.02
C ALA A 14 -24.99 23.33 -16.85
N THR A 15 -26.23 22.82 -16.85
CA THR A 15 -27.47 23.61 -16.73
C THR A 15 -27.98 23.72 -15.29
N SER A 16 -28.96 24.60 -15.05
CA SER A 16 -29.58 24.75 -13.73
C SER A 16 -30.26 23.46 -13.25
N GLY A 17 -30.19 23.24 -11.94
CA GLY A 17 -30.71 22.04 -11.28
C GLY A 17 -29.81 21.57 -10.14
N PRO A 18 -30.33 20.78 -9.20
CA PRO A 18 -29.53 20.24 -8.09
C PRO A 18 -28.69 19.03 -8.52
N ALA A 19 -29.17 18.23 -9.47
CA ALA A 19 -28.55 16.97 -9.88
C ALA A 19 -28.94 16.56 -11.31
N VAL A 20 -28.15 15.65 -11.87
CA VAL A 20 -28.44 14.92 -13.12
C VAL A 20 -28.56 13.43 -12.82
N HIS A 21 -29.34 12.70 -13.61
CA HIS A 21 -29.68 11.31 -13.31
C HIS A 21 -29.78 10.49 -14.58
N THR A 22 -29.43 9.21 -14.48
CA THR A 22 -29.61 8.15 -15.48
C THR A 22 -29.08 8.51 -16.86
N PHE A 23 -27.83 8.19 -17.12
CA PHE A 23 -27.23 8.42 -18.43
C PHE A 23 -26.12 7.41 -18.73
N LEU A 24 -25.83 7.25 -20.02
CA LEU A 24 -24.82 6.35 -20.54
C LEU A 24 -23.86 7.11 -21.45
N ILE A 25 -22.57 7.00 -21.19
CA ILE A 25 -21.49 7.48 -22.04
C ILE A 25 -20.60 6.29 -22.37
N GLN A 26 -20.56 5.90 -23.65
CA GLN A 26 -19.79 4.73 -24.07
C GLN A 26 -19.16 4.88 -25.45
N ASP A 27 -18.05 4.17 -25.66
CA ASP A 27 -17.35 4.06 -26.96
C ASP A 27 -16.81 5.39 -27.50
N ILE A 28 -16.42 6.30 -26.59
CA ILE A 28 -15.89 7.62 -26.95
C ILE A 28 -14.41 7.74 -26.59
N ARG A 29 -13.65 8.28 -27.54
CA ARG A 29 -12.31 8.82 -27.30
C ARG A 29 -12.36 10.32 -27.08
N PHE A 30 -12.01 10.75 -25.88
CA PHE A 30 -11.84 12.14 -25.50
C PHE A 30 -10.39 12.57 -25.71
N THR A 31 -10.16 13.65 -26.45
CA THR A 31 -8.81 14.11 -26.81
C THR A 31 -8.78 15.63 -26.94
N PHE A 32 -7.84 16.26 -26.27
CA PHE A 32 -7.45 17.65 -26.50
C PHE A 32 -6.46 17.75 -27.66
N ALA A 33 -6.47 18.86 -28.39
CA ALA A 33 -5.53 19.09 -29.48
C ALA A 33 -4.07 19.03 -29.00
N ASN A 34 -3.79 19.68 -27.87
CA ASN A 34 -2.48 19.75 -27.23
C ASN A 34 -2.46 19.02 -25.88
N ILE A 35 -1.30 18.48 -25.50
CA ILE A 35 -1.04 18.01 -24.13
C ILE A 35 -1.26 19.17 -23.18
N GLN A 36 -2.14 19.00 -22.21
CA GLN A 36 -2.48 20.05 -21.25
C GLN A 36 -1.42 20.10 -20.14
N PRO A 37 -0.73 21.24 -19.92
CA PRO A 37 0.24 21.35 -18.85
C PRO A 37 -0.44 21.24 -17.47
N PRO A 38 0.31 20.91 -16.41
CA PRO A 38 -0.23 20.83 -15.04
C PRO A 38 -0.92 22.09 -14.53
N THR A 39 -0.62 23.25 -15.11
CA THR A 39 -1.27 24.53 -14.81
C THR A 39 -2.69 24.62 -15.37
N ASN A 40 -3.03 23.84 -16.40
CA ASN A 40 -4.36 23.81 -17.01
C ASN A 40 -5.31 22.86 -16.25
N THR A 41 -5.54 23.16 -14.98
CA THR A 41 -6.28 22.29 -14.05
C THR A 41 -7.78 22.11 -14.39
N ASN A 42 -8.29 22.84 -15.38
CA ASN A 42 -9.68 22.73 -15.87
C ASN A 42 -9.79 21.94 -17.18
N ALA A 43 -8.68 21.53 -17.80
CA ALA A 43 -8.68 20.73 -19.03
C ALA A 43 -8.99 19.24 -18.78
N ASN A 44 -10.17 18.97 -18.22
CA ASN A 44 -10.60 17.62 -17.82
C ASN A 44 -11.65 17.14 -18.82
N PRO A 45 -11.45 16.00 -19.53
CA PRO A 45 -12.40 15.50 -20.50
C PRO A 45 -13.84 15.44 -20.02
N ILE A 46 -14.09 14.88 -18.83
CA ILE A 46 -15.41 14.82 -18.20
C ILE A 46 -15.36 15.55 -16.86
N VAL A 47 -16.22 16.54 -16.70
CA VAL A 47 -16.43 17.26 -15.44
C VAL A 47 -17.84 17.03 -14.95
N PHE A 48 -18.01 16.88 -13.63
CA PHE A 48 -19.30 16.92 -12.96
C PHE A 48 -19.47 18.29 -12.31
N SER A 49 -20.34 19.13 -12.89
CA SER A 49 -20.77 20.41 -12.31
C SER A 49 -22.00 20.26 -11.42
N LYS A 50 -22.67 19.09 -11.47
CA LYS A 50 -23.74 18.68 -10.54
C LYS A 50 -23.55 17.25 -10.09
N GLU A 51 -24.19 16.91 -8.98
CA GLU A 51 -24.25 15.53 -8.51
C GLU A 51 -24.95 14.66 -9.56
N ALA A 52 -24.36 13.49 -9.84
CA ALA A 52 -24.81 12.60 -10.88
C ALA A 52 -25.24 11.26 -10.30
N TYR A 53 -26.45 10.81 -10.62
CA TYR A 53 -26.99 9.54 -10.15
C TYR A 53 -27.04 8.54 -11.30
N TRP A 54 -26.63 7.29 -11.04
CA TRP A 54 -26.81 6.16 -11.95
C TRP A 54 -26.22 6.38 -13.35
N GLY A 55 -25.01 6.95 -13.40
CA GLY A 55 -24.24 7.11 -14.63
C GLY A 55 -23.51 5.83 -15.00
N THR A 56 -23.46 5.49 -16.29
CA THR A 56 -22.62 4.40 -16.81
C THR A 56 -21.59 4.96 -17.78
N PHE A 57 -20.32 4.66 -17.53
CA PHE A 57 -19.16 5.07 -18.32
C PHE A 57 -18.42 3.83 -18.81
N SER A 58 -18.49 3.52 -20.11
CA SER A 58 -17.93 2.27 -20.61
C SER A 58 -17.05 2.45 -21.85
N ARG A 59 -15.91 1.76 -21.90
CA ARG A 59 -15.02 1.72 -23.07
C ARG A 59 -14.60 3.13 -23.52
N LEU A 60 -14.15 3.93 -22.55
CA LEU A 60 -13.74 5.31 -22.78
C LEU A 60 -12.22 5.44 -22.83
N VAL A 61 -11.73 6.27 -23.75
CA VAL A 61 -10.29 6.54 -23.93
C VAL A 61 -10.01 8.02 -23.71
N PHE A 62 -9.04 8.34 -22.85
CA PHE A 62 -8.67 9.70 -22.48
C PHE A 62 -7.23 10.00 -22.86
N VAL A 63 -7.03 11.13 -23.53
CA VAL A 63 -5.73 11.51 -24.09
C VAL A 63 -5.54 13.03 -23.98
N ARG A 64 -4.33 13.45 -23.60
CA ARG A 64 -3.90 14.86 -23.54
C ARG A 64 -4.61 15.76 -22.52
N GLY A 65 -5.54 15.25 -21.72
CA GLY A 65 -6.20 16.02 -20.66
C GLY A 65 -5.42 16.05 -19.35
N PHE A 66 -5.95 16.79 -18.37
CA PHE A 66 -5.42 16.82 -17.01
C PHE A 66 -5.92 15.61 -16.19
N TYR A 67 -7.15 15.62 -15.67
CA TYR A 67 -7.83 14.43 -15.13
C TYR A 67 -8.91 13.93 -16.08
N ALA A 68 -9.04 12.61 -16.30
CA ALA A 68 -10.11 12.04 -17.11
C ALA A 68 -11.50 12.42 -16.60
N PHE A 69 -11.71 12.29 -15.28
CA PHE A 69 -12.92 12.65 -14.57
C PHE A 69 -12.59 13.58 -13.40
N LYS A 70 -13.32 14.69 -13.30
CA LYS A 70 -13.22 15.64 -12.18
C LYS A 70 -14.60 15.98 -11.64
N VAL A 71 -14.75 15.97 -10.32
CA VAL A 71 -15.90 16.60 -9.65
C VAL A 71 -15.51 18.03 -9.30
N ASN A 72 -16.32 19.00 -9.69
CA ASN A 72 -16.05 20.39 -9.37
C ASN A 72 -16.10 20.65 -7.87
N ASN A 73 -15.41 21.71 -7.44
CA ASN A 73 -15.43 22.10 -6.04
C ASN A 73 -16.86 22.36 -5.57
N ALA A 74 -17.16 21.96 -4.35
CA ALA A 74 -18.47 22.11 -3.72
C ALA A 74 -19.62 21.34 -4.43
N VAL A 75 -19.31 20.35 -5.27
CA VAL A 75 -20.30 19.50 -5.97
C VAL A 75 -20.37 18.11 -5.34
N GLY A 76 -21.57 17.56 -5.27
CA GLY A 76 -21.80 16.18 -4.85
C GLY A 76 -21.20 15.18 -5.85
N GLY A 77 -20.60 14.10 -5.38
CA GLY A 77 -19.92 13.15 -6.24
C GLY A 77 -20.89 12.19 -6.92
N PRO A 78 -20.48 11.47 -7.98
CA PRO A 78 -21.41 10.64 -8.73
C PRO A 78 -21.82 9.41 -7.89
N TRP A 79 -23.12 9.19 -7.70
CA TRP A 79 -23.68 8.15 -6.84
C TRP A 79 -24.18 6.97 -7.69
N GLY A 80 -23.89 5.74 -7.25
CA GLY A 80 -24.51 4.55 -7.85
C GLY A 80 -24.12 4.33 -9.31
N SER A 81 -22.93 4.79 -9.69
CA SER A 81 -22.44 4.86 -11.06
C SER A 81 -21.38 3.78 -11.34
N VAL A 82 -21.21 3.45 -12.62
CA VAL A 82 -20.32 2.38 -13.09
C VAL A 82 -19.29 2.93 -14.07
N TRP A 83 -18.02 2.55 -13.90
CA TRP A 83 -16.93 2.83 -14.85
C TRP A 83 -16.27 1.53 -15.26
N ASP A 84 -16.31 1.14 -16.53
CA ASP A 84 -15.64 -0.08 -17.01
C ASP A 84 -14.94 0.10 -18.35
N GLY A 85 -13.78 -0.53 -18.52
CA GLY A 85 -12.97 -0.41 -19.74
C GLY A 85 -12.42 1.01 -19.94
N ILE A 86 -12.01 1.67 -18.87
CA ILE A 86 -11.42 3.02 -18.91
C ILE A 86 -9.95 2.92 -19.32
N ARG A 87 -9.53 3.70 -20.31
CA ARG A 87 -8.14 3.78 -20.76
C ARG A 87 -7.61 5.21 -20.76
N CYS A 88 -6.45 5.42 -20.16
CA CYS A 88 -5.74 6.70 -20.21
C CYS A 88 -4.37 6.55 -20.87
N GLY A 89 -4.06 7.39 -21.85
CA GLY A 89 -2.76 7.41 -22.51
C GLY A 89 -1.69 8.18 -21.70
N SER A 90 -0.42 7.94 -22.04
CA SER A 90 0.76 8.59 -21.44
C SER A 90 0.73 10.11 -21.49
N GLU A 91 -0.04 10.69 -22.41
CA GLU A 91 -0.19 12.12 -22.62
C GLU A 91 -1.10 12.81 -21.58
N MET A 92 -1.72 12.07 -20.65
CA MET A 92 -2.47 12.65 -19.53
C MET A 92 -1.52 13.18 -18.44
N THR A 93 -1.81 14.33 -17.84
CA THR A 93 -0.86 15.02 -16.94
C THR A 93 -1.28 15.12 -15.48
N GLY A 94 -2.57 14.95 -15.17
CA GLY A 94 -3.09 14.93 -13.81
C GLY A 94 -3.29 13.50 -13.31
N GLY A 95 -4.31 12.83 -13.81
CA GLY A 95 -4.71 11.50 -13.37
C GLY A 95 -5.97 10.97 -14.06
N VAL A 96 -6.63 10.00 -13.43
CA VAL A 96 -7.91 9.44 -13.89
C VAL A 96 -9.07 10.07 -13.14
N MET A 97 -9.05 10.03 -11.81
CA MET A 97 -10.17 10.51 -10.97
C MET A 97 -9.68 11.62 -10.03
N ASN A 98 -10.39 12.74 -10.01
CA ASN A 98 -10.19 13.79 -9.01
C ASN A 98 -11.52 14.19 -8.37
N TRP A 99 -11.80 13.58 -7.21
CA TRP A 99 -12.95 13.90 -6.37
C TRP A 99 -12.54 14.54 -5.04
N SER A 100 -11.32 15.09 -4.98
CA SER A 100 -10.71 15.66 -3.78
C SER A 100 -11.52 16.78 -3.13
N LEU A 101 -12.29 17.52 -3.93
CA LEU A 101 -13.09 18.68 -3.51
C LEU A 101 -14.60 18.39 -3.51
N CYS A 102 -14.97 17.11 -3.57
CA CYS A 102 -16.35 16.69 -3.43
C CYS A 102 -16.85 16.91 -2.00
N ILE A 103 -18.12 17.34 -1.85
CA ILE A 103 -18.69 17.72 -0.54
C ILE A 103 -19.11 16.51 0.31
N ASN A 104 -19.63 15.45 -0.32
CA ASN A 104 -20.23 14.31 0.35
C ASN A 104 -19.39 13.05 0.18
N GLY A 105 -19.55 12.09 1.10
CA GLY A 105 -19.15 10.72 0.83
C GLY A 105 -19.97 10.19 -0.33
N VAL A 106 -19.30 9.60 -1.31
CA VAL A 106 -19.92 9.20 -2.58
C VAL A 106 -20.19 7.71 -2.50
N PRO A 107 -21.44 7.21 -2.59
CA PRO A 107 -21.71 5.81 -2.30
C PRO A 107 -22.00 4.93 -3.54
N ASN A 108 -21.82 3.63 -3.36
CA ASN A 108 -22.31 2.56 -4.25
C ASN A 108 -21.79 2.61 -5.69
N ASN A 109 -20.54 3.04 -5.90
CA ASN A 109 -19.93 3.02 -7.22
C ASN A 109 -19.16 1.75 -7.48
N HIS A 110 -19.17 1.31 -8.74
CA HIS A 110 -18.37 0.19 -9.23
C HIS A 110 -17.40 0.66 -10.31
N PHE A 111 -16.14 0.27 -10.17
CA PHE A 111 -15.12 0.45 -11.18
C PHE A 111 -14.69 -0.94 -11.65
N GLY A 112 -14.96 -1.27 -12.90
CA GLY A 112 -14.45 -2.48 -13.55
C GLY A 112 -12.97 -2.36 -13.88
N ARG A 113 -12.62 -2.59 -15.14
CA ARG A 113 -11.23 -2.55 -15.60
C ARG A 113 -10.78 -1.14 -15.96
N ILE A 114 -9.72 -0.69 -15.32
CA ILE A 114 -9.04 0.58 -15.63
C ILE A 114 -7.59 0.25 -16.00
N PHE A 115 -7.17 0.67 -17.18
CA PHE A 115 -5.80 0.56 -17.65
C PHE A 115 -5.24 1.95 -17.96
N LEU A 116 -4.04 2.26 -17.51
CA LEU A 116 -3.43 3.54 -17.85
C LEU A 116 -1.92 3.46 -18.02
N ASP A 117 -1.43 4.28 -18.93
CA ASP A 117 -0.04 4.71 -18.96
C ASP A 117 0.04 6.07 -18.26
N GLY A 118 0.62 6.09 -17.06
CA GLY A 118 0.73 7.27 -16.19
C GLY A 118 2.07 7.99 -16.32
N SER A 119 2.81 7.79 -17.42
CA SER A 119 4.18 8.32 -17.59
C SER A 119 4.31 9.83 -17.32
N ASN A 120 3.31 10.64 -17.67
CA ASN A 120 3.30 12.10 -17.44
C ASN A 120 2.34 12.56 -16.33
N MET A 121 1.66 11.65 -15.64
CA MET A 121 0.70 12.01 -14.59
C MET A 121 1.45 12.42 -13.32
N LEU A 122 1.16 13.60 -12.79
CA LEU A 122 1.70 14.06 -11.49
C LEU A 122 0.91 13.49 -10.30
N GLY A 123 -0.35 13.14 -10.52
CA GLY A 123 -1.24 12.56 -9.54
C GLY A 123 -1.68 13.49 -8.40
N PRO A 124 -2.31 12.92 -7.35
CA PRO A 124 -2.68 11.51 -7.21
C PRO A 124 -3.56 10.99 -8.36
N ILE A 125 -3.22 9.84 -8.94
CA ILE A 125 -3.87 9.38 -10.18
C ILE A 125 -5.33 9.03 -9.94
N PHE A 126 -5.62 8.39 -8.82
CA PHE A 126 -6.96 8.05 -8.40
C PHE A 126 -7.22 8.69 -7.03
N TRP A 127 -7.96 9.79 -6.99
CA TRP A 127 -8.34 10.45 -5.75
C TRP A 127 -9.85 10.43 -5.59
N VAL A 128 -10.33 9.57 -4.69
CA VAL A 128 -11.75 9.31 -4.50
C VAL A 128 -12.17 9.40 -3.04
N ARG A 129 -13.48 9.62 -2.84
CA ARG A 129 -14.14 9.63 -1.54
C ARG A 129 -15.30 8.63 -1.57
N GLY A 130 -14.98 7.35 -1.48
CA GLY A 130 -15.95 6.28 -1.73
C GLY A 130 -16.55 5.68 -0.49
N TYR A 131 -17.84 5.37 -0.50
CA TYR A 131 -18.53 4.61 0.54
C TYR A 131 -19.20 3.38 -0.09
N ASN A 132 -18.80 2.17 0.30
CA ASN A 132 -19.21 0.93 -0.36
C ASN A 132 -18.83 0.90 -1.86
N PHE A 133 -17.55 1.13 -2.14
CA PHE A 133 -17.02 1.02 -3.50
C PHE A 133 -16.39 -0.33 -3.74
N THR A 134 -16.45 -0.76 -5.00
CA THR A 134 -15.66 -1.88 -5.50
C THR A 134 -14.89 -1.43 -6.73
N ILE A 135 -13.61 -1.79 -6.77
CA ILE A 135 -12.71 -1.58 -7.90
C ILE A 135 -12.15 -2.94 -8.29
N ASP A 136 -12.47 -3.45 -9.47
CA ASP A 136 -12.01 -4.76 -9.92
C ASP A 136 -10.50 -4.70 -10.19
N THR A 137 -10.05 -3.84 -11.09
CA THR A 137 -8.62 -3.75 -11.42
C THR A 137 -8.23 -2.36 -11.87
N ILE A 138 -7.16 -1.85 -11.28
CA ILE A 138 -6.40 -0.72 -11.82
C ILE A 138 -5.01 -1.21 -12.19
N GLU A 139 -4.68 -1.11 -13.47
CA GLU A 139 -3.37 -1.43 -14.01
C GLU A 139 -2.66 -0.16 -14.51
N PHE A 140 -1.49 0.10 -13.93
CA PHE A 140 -0.56 1.14 -14.33
C PHE A 140 0.59 0.52 -15.12
N ALA A 141 0.68 0.81 -16.41
CA ALA A 141 1.82 0.40 -17.24
C ALA A 141 3.12 1.12 -16.83
N ALA A 142 3.00 2.40 -16.45
CA ALA A 142 4.13 3.24 -16.06
C ALA A 142 3.69 4.43 -15.19
N VAL A 143 4.56 4.87 -14.28
CA VAL A 143 4.46 6.13 -13.51
C VAL A 143 5.86 6.76 -13.37
N HIS A 144 6.23 7.68 -14.27
CA HIS A 144 7.59 8.24 -14.30
C HIS A 144 7.74 9.59 -13.61
N GLN A 145 6.64 10.28 -13.30
CA GLN A 145 6.66 11.51 -12.48
C GLN A 145 6.57 11.24 -10.97
N GLY A 146 6.60 9.97 -10.55
CA GLY A 146 6.46 9.58 -9.15
C GLY A 146 5.10 9.93 -8.54
N ALA A 147 4.00 9.69 -9.26
CA ALA A 147 2.66 9.95 -8.75
C ALA A 147 2.25 9.00 -7.63
N GLN A 148 1.38 9.48 -6.73
CA GLN A 148 0.60 8.60 -5.86
C GLN A 148 -0.44 7.88 -6.72
N LEU A 149 -0.60 6.57 -6.51
CA LEU A 149 -1.47 5.73 -7.32
C LEU A 149 -2.93 5.93 -6.91
N LEU A 150 -3.20 5.88 -5.60
CA LEU A 150 -4.54 5.91 -5.03
C LEU A 150 -4.57 6.66 -3.71
N VAL A 151 -5.50 7.60 -3.60
CA VAL A 151 -5.79 8.36 -2.38
C VAL A 151 -7.26 8.20 -2.05
N LEU A 152 -7.54 7.72 -0.84
CA LEU A 152 -8.86 7.66 -0.26
C LEU A 152 -9.04 8.80 0.74
N ASP A 153 -10.01 9.67 0.47
CA ASP A 153 -10.37 10.74 1.40
C ASP A 153 -11.01 10.22 2.69
N PRO A 154 -11.12 11.06 3.73
CA PRO A 154 -11.58 10.62 5.03
C PRO A 154 -12.92 9.88 5.00
N SER A 155 -13.06 8.90 5.88
CA SER A 155 -14.26 8.05 6.01
C SER A 155 -14.60 7.17 4.81
N SER A 156 -13.70 7.04 3.83
CA SER A 156 -13.93 6.15 2.70
C SER A 156 -13.99 4.66 3.12
N ARG A 157 -14.71 3.83 2.37
CA ARG A 157 -14.84 2.38 2.48
C ARG A 157 -14.78 1.78 1.07
N VAL A 158 -13.64 1.20 0.72
CA VAL A 158 -13.37 0.75 -0.66
C VAL A 158 -12.78 -0.66 -0.67
N GLU A 159 -13.30 -1.50 -1.55
CA GLU A 159 -12.68 -2.77 -1.92
C GLU A 159 -11.98 -2.62 -3.27
N VAL A 160 -10.73 -3.10 -3.36
CA VAL A 160 -9.95 -3.13 -4.59
C VAL A 160 -9.47 -4.55 -4.81
N CYS A 161 -9.90 -5.24 -5.88
CA CYS A 161 -9.45 -6.62 -6.08
C CYS A 161 -7.99 -6.67 -6.51
N THR A 162 -7.56 -5.82 -7.45
CA THR A 162 -6.15 -5.74 -7.88
C THR A 162 -5.69 -4.32 -8.17
N LEU A 163 -4.49 -4.00 -7.69
CA LEU A 163 -3.73 -2.79 -8.00
C LEU A 163 -2.34 -3.18 -8.52
N LYS A 164 -2.03 -2.88 -9.78
CA LYS A 164 -0.76 -3.28 -10.42
C LYS A 164 0.02 -2.07 -10.93
N LEU A 165 1.30 -1.94 -10.59
CA LEU A 165 2.26 -1.01 -11.17
C LEU A 165 3.41 -1.76 -11.84
N GLU A 166 3.57 -1.60 -13.16
CA GLU A 166 4.60 -2.32 -13.92
C GLU A 166 5.95 -1.56 -13.97
N ASN A 167 5.93 -0.26 -14.24
CA ASN A 167 7.15 0.57 -14.26
C ASN A 167 6.94 1.86 -13.47
N GLY A 168 7.98 2.35 -12.80
CA GLY A 168 7.84 3.50 -11.91
C GLY A 168 9.16 4.16 -11.59
N THR A 169 9.17 5.48 -11.57
CA THR A 169 10.34 6.27 -11.17
C THR A 169 9.91 7.26 -10.08
N TYR A 170 10.49 7.12 -8.89
CA TYR A 170 10.19 7.94 -7.74
C TYR A 170 11.42 8.75 -7.34
N GLY A 171 11.30 10.08 -7.41
CA GLY A 171 12.36 11.03 -7.08
C GLY A 171 12.08 11.84 -5.81
N PRO A 172 12.95 12.80 -5.44
CA PRO A 172 12.89 13.50 -4.15
C PRO A 172 11.56 14.21 -3.85
N GLY A 173 10.79 14.61 -4.87
CA GLY A 173 9.45 15.19 -4.72
C GLY A 173 8.39 14.24 -4.13
N PHE A 174 8.70 12.95 -3.99
CA PHE A 174 7.85 11.95 -3.34
C PHE A 174 8.21 11.70 -1.87
N ASN A 175 9.12 12.46 -1.28
CA ASN A 175 9.59 12.23 0.09
C ASN A 175 8.44 12.27 1.11
N GLY A 176 8.35 11.23 1.95
CA GLY A 176 7.36 11.08 3.00
C GLY A 176 5.96 10.68 2.53
N LYS A 177 5.77 10.41 1.23
CA LYS A 177 4.47 10.03 0.65
C LYS A 177 4.31 8.52 0.53
N ALA A 178 3.07 8.09 0.32
CA ALA A 178 2.74 6.71 0.04
C ALA A 178 2.17 6.51 -1.37
N LEU A 179 2.45 5.36 -1.97
CA LEU A 179 1.84 4.94 -3.24
C LEU A 179 0.32 4.86 -3.11
N VAL A 180 -0.15 4.29 -2.01
CA VAL A 180 -1.56 4.22 -1.62
C VAL A 180 -1.76 4.89 -0.27
N GLU A 181 -2.63 5.89 -0.22
CA GLU A 181 -2.87 6.67 0.99
C GLU A 181 -4.34 6.62 1.40
N LEU A 182 -4.59 6.23 2.65
CA LEU A 182 -5.88 6.27 3.30
C LEU A 182 -5.85 7.39 4.34
N LYS A 183 -6.62 8.46 4.10
CA LYS A 183 -6.77 9.55 5.05
C LYS A 183 -7.62 9.14 6.26
N GLY A 184 -7.84 10.07 7.19
CA GLY A 184 -8.50 9.82 8.48
C GLY A 184 -9.76 8.97 8.38
N ASN A 185 -9.83 7.88 9.14
CA ASN A 185 -10.97 6.96 9.19
C ASN A 185 -11.31 6.25 7.86
N ALA A 186 -10.44 6.26 6.84
CA ALA A 186 -10.65 5.49 5.62
C ALA A 186 -10.30 4.01 5.82
N TYR A 187 -11.02 3.12 5.13
CA TYR A 187 -10.80 1.67 5.19
C TYR A 187 -10.70 1.10 3.78
N MET A 188 -9.76 0.18 3.59
CA MET A 188 -9.57 -0.54 2.35
C MET A 188 -9.40 -2.03 2.61
N ASN A 189 -10.11 -2.84 1.82
CA ASN A 189 -9.73 -4.22 1.54
C ASN A 189 -9.08 -4.25 0.15
N LEU A 190 -7.86 -4.73 0.07
CA LEU A 190 -7.09 -4.88 -1.15
C LEU A 190 -6.82 -6.37 -1.35
N GLY A 191 -7.22 -6.92 -2.49
CA GLY A 191 -6.86 -8.30 -2.84
C GLY A 191 -5.36 -8.40 -3.09
N ASN A 192 -4.92 -7.99 -4.28
CA ASN A 192 -3.52 -8.06 -4.68
C ASN A 192 -2.94 -6.67 -4.95
N PHE A 193 -1.78 -6.40 -4.37
CA PHE A 193 -0.89 -5.34 -4.82
C PHE A 193 0.30 -5.96 -5.54
N HIS A 194 0.51 -5.60 -6.81
CA HIS A 194 1.72 -5.97 -7.55
C HIS A 194 2.47 -4.72 -7.97
N MET A 195 3.76 -4.67 -7.68
CA MET A 195 4.67 -3.63 -8.13
C MET A 195 5.95 -4.27 -8.65
N GLY A 196 6.13 -4.30 -9.96
CA GLY A 196 7.26 -5.01 -10.54
C GLY A 196 7.26 -4.95 -12.06
N GLY A 197 8.47 -4.81 -12.60
CA GLY A 197 8.76 -4.80 -14.02
C GLY A 197 10.23 -4.45 -14.23
N ASN A 198 10.60 -4.10 -15.46
CA ASN A 198 12.01 -3.91 -15.82
C ASN A 198 12.58 -2.56 -15.35
N ASN A 199 11.72 -1.61 -14.95
CA ASN A 199 12.14 -0.26 -14.57
C ASN A 199 11.36 0.27 -13.35
N MET A 200 11.54 -0.37 -12.19
CA MET A 200 11.07 0.13 -10.89
C MET A 200 12.23 0.78 -10.14
N VAL A 201 12.30 2.12 -10.16
CA VAL A 201 13.47 2.88 -9.67
C VAL A 201 13.08 3.91 -8.61
N MET A 202 13.80 3.89 -7.49
CA MET A 202 13.77 4.94 -6.48
C MET A 202 15.09 5.71 -6.46
N ASN A 203 15.03 7.02 -6.71
CA ASN A 203 16.16 7.96 -6.73
C ASN A 203 15.95 9.05 -5.66
N MET A 204 15.98 8.66 -4.39
CA MET A 204 15.56 9.44 -3.22
C MET A 204 16.54 9.29 -2.03
N THR A 205 17.84 9.51 -2.24
CA THR A 205 18.86 9.33 -1.19
C THR A 205 18.51 10.06 0.11
N GLY A 206 18.43 9.32 1.22
CA GLY A 206 18.08 9.84 2.55
C GLY A 206 16.59 10.15 2.77
N ALA A 207 15.77 10.14 1.72
CA ALA A 207 14.33 10.35 1.79
C ALA A 207 13.57 9.03 2.01
N LYS A 208 12.29 9.15 2.37
CA LYS A 208 11.40 8.02 2.68
C LYS A 208 10.30 7.90 1.63
N CYS A 209 9.95 6.68 1.27
CA CYS A 209 8.79 6.33 0.46
C CYS A 209 8.04 5.20 1.14
N TYR A 210 6.72 5.28 1.14
CA TYR A 210 5.84 4.29 1.74
C TYR A 210 5.01 3.58 0.66
N MET A 211 4.73 2.29 0.83
CA MET A 211 3.78 1.60 -0.04
C MET A 211 2.35 1.96 0.38
N PHE A 212 2.03 1.77 1.65
CA PHE A 212 0.74 2.09 2.24
C PHE A 212 0.88 3.10 3.39
N ALA A 213 0.09 4.18 3.34
CA ALA A 213 -0.14 5.06 4.49
C ALA A 213 -1.60 4.95 4.93
N VAL A 214 -1.81 4.84 6.24
CA VAL A 214 -3.16 4.75 6.83
C VAL A 214 -3.29 5.78 7.94
N ASN A 215 -4.40 6.51 7.93
CA ASN A 215 -4.69 7.59 8.87
C ASN A 215 -3.65 8.73 8.80
N SER A 216 -3.29 9.16 7.58
CA SER A 216 -2.32 10.21 7.29
C SER A 216 -2.81 11.66 7.56
N GLY A 217 -3.90 11.84 8.31
CA GLY A 217 -4.48 13.17 8.58
C GLY A 217 -5.34 13.20 9.84
N ALA A 218 -6.16 14.27 9.99
CA ALA A 218 -7.06 14.43 11.12
C ALA A 218 -8.15 13.33 11.14
N GLY A 219 -8.39 12.74 12.31
CA GLY A 219 -9.29 11.59 12.49
C GLY A 219 -8.59 10.39 13.13
N GLY A 220 -9.38 9.44 13.63
CA GLY A 220 -8.89 8.22 14.26
C GLY A 220 -9.62 6.97 13.77
N GLY A 221 -8.85 5.97 13.37
CA GLY A 221 -9.37 4.63 13.14
C GLY A 221 -9.37 4.15 11.69
N GLY A 222 -8.48 4.61 10.82
CA GLY A 222 -8.30 4.02 9.48
C GLY A 222 -7.71 2.61 9.51
N TYR A 223 -7.97 1.79 8.50
CA TYR A 223 -7.49 0.40 8.43
C TYR A 223 -7.24 -0.04 6.98
N LEU A 224 -6.18 -0.80 6.75
CA LEU A 224 -5.95 -1.46 5.47
C LEU A 224 -5.73 -2.95 5.70
N ARG A 225 -6.46 -3.77 4.94
CA ARG A 225 -6.21 -5.20 4.78
C ARG A 225 -5.75 -5.44 3.34
N ALA A 226 -4.57 -6.01 3.14
CA ALA A 226 -4.12 -6.53 1.86
C ALA A 226 -4.04 -8.06 1.93
N GLU A 227 -4.59 -8.79 0.96
CA GLU A 227 -4.47 -10.25 0.94
C GLU A 227 -3.06 -10.67 0.52
N PHE A 228 -2.51 -10.06 -0.54
CA PHE A 228 -1.14 -10.33 -0.97
C PHE A 228 -0.45 -9.09 -1.53
N VAL A 229 0.85 -8.95 -1.22
CA VAL A 229 1.72 -7.87 -1.70
C VAL A 229 2.96 -8.47 -2.35
N ASP A 230 3.11 -8.28 -3.64
CA ASP A 230 4.31 -8.61 -4.41
C ASP A 230 4.93 -7.32 -4.92
N ALA A 231 6.08 -6.93 -4.39
CA ALA A 231 6.68 -5.64 -4.71
C ALA A 231 8.21 -5.68 -4.75
N GLN A 232 8.76 -5.13 -5.81
CA GLN A 232 10.20 -5.03 -6.01
C GLN A 232 10.63 -3.67 -6.56
N TRP A 233 11.77 -3.19 -6.06
CA TRP A 233 12.55 -2.19 -6.76
C TRP A 233 13.61 -2.90 -7.63
N THR A 234 13.78 -2.44 -8.86
CA THR A 234 14.94 -2.76 -9.70
C THR A 234 16.18 -2.03 -9.17
N SER A 235 16.01 -0.81 -8.67
CA SER A 235 17.08 -0.02 -8.02
C SER A 235 16.51 0.87 -6.92
N ARG A 236 17.24 0.95 -5.79
CA ARG A 236 16.85 1.73 -4.61
C ARG A 236 18.00 2.61 -4.11
N ALA A 237 17.83 3.93 -4.24
CA ALA A 237 18.59 4.93 -3.50
C ALA A 237 17.64 5.67 -2.56
N GLY A 238 17.64 5.35 -1.27
CA GLY A 238 16.69 5.88 -0.29
C GLY A 238 16.10 4.82 0.63
N ASN A 239 15.11 5.21 1.42
CA ASN A 239 14.41 4.31 2.35
C ASN A 239 12.99 4.02 1.84
N SER A 240 12.63 2.74 1.76
CA SER A 240 11.35 2.29 1.25
C SER A 240 10.69 1.35 2.26
N TYR A 241 9.53 1.73 2.77
CA TYR A 241 8.82 0.97 3.80
C TYR A 241 7.43 0.54 3.33
N VAL A 242 7.02 -0.67 3.66
CA VAL A 242 5.69 -1.16 3.31
C VAL A 242 4.59 -0.35 4.00
N ALA A 243 4.81 0.06 5.25
CA ALA A 243 3.76 0.59 6.10
C ALA A 243 4.11 1.95 6.74
N SER A 244 3.13 2.87 6.72
CA SER A 244 3.12 4.15 7.44
C SER A 244 1.77 4.42 8.14
N PRO A 245 1.41 3.65 9.18
CA PRO A 245 0.22 3.91 9.97
C PRO A 245 0.43 5.11 10.90
N GLY A 246 -0.53 6.03 10.87
CA GLY A 246 -0.63 7.11 11.84
C GLY A 246 -0.93 6.62 13.25
N THR A 247 -0.73 7.47 14.25
CA THR A 247 -0.85 7.13 15.68
C THR A 247 -2.22 6.55 16.06
N LEU A 248 -3.29 6.99 15.39
CA LEU A 248 -4.67 6.54 15.61
C LEU A 248 -5.17 5.53 14.57
N ALA A 249 -4.31 5.03 13.68
CA ALA A 249 -4.71 3.97 12.74
C ALA A 249 -5.11 2.70 13.52
N ARG A 250 -6.09 1.94 13.04
CA ARG A 250 -6.37 0.59 13.57
C ARG A 250 -5.26 -0.39 13.18
N GLY A 251 -4.73 -0.26 11.96
CA GLY A 251 -3.57 -1.03 11.53
C GLY A 251 -3.48 -1.21 10.02
N ILE A 252 -2.42 -1.90 9.61
CA ILE A 252 -2.17 -2.40 8.26
C ILE A 252 -1.89 -3.90 8.39
N ASP A 253 -2.78 -4.73 7.87
CA ASP A 253 -2.64 -6.19 7.90
C ASP A 253 -2.42 -6.73 6.50
N ILE A 254 -1.32 -7.44 6.30
CA ILE A 254 -0.95 -8.01 5.01
C ILE A 254 -0.95 -9.53 5.12
N GLY A 255 -1.65 -10.21 4.21
CA GLY A 255 -1.84 -11.66 4.26
C GLY A 255 -0.54 -12.38 3.98
N GLY A 256 0.01 -12.19 2.78
CA GLY A 256 1.34 -12.66 2.39
C GLY A 256 2.14 -11.60 1.65
N THR A 257 3.47 -11.79 1.59
CA THR A 257 4.38 -10.86 0.95
C THR A 257 5.46 -11.56 0.13
N LEU A 258 5.84 -10.94 -0.99
CA LEU A 258 7.10 -11.16 -1.71
C LEU A 258 7.71 -9.78 -1.92
N LEU A 259 8.84 -9.51 -1.25
CA LEU A 259 9.41 -8.17 -1.19
C LEU A 259 10.88 -8.21 -1.58
N SER A 260 11.26 -7.35 -2.51
CA SER A 260 12.66 -7.09 -2.84
C SER A 260 12.97 -5.62 -2.63
N LEU A 261 14.01 -5.34 -1.82
CA LEU A 261 14.44 -4.00 -1.44
C LEU A 261 13.37 -3.17 -0.71
N TRP A 262 12.39 -3.81 -0.07
CA TRP A 262 11.43 -3.16 0.82
C TRP A 262 11.67 -3.59 2.26
N ASP A 263 11.67 -2.61 3.17
CA ASP A 263 11.64 -2.87 4.61
C ASP A 263 10.18 -2.88 5.06
N ILE A 264 9.80 -3.80 5.96
CA ILE A 264 8.39 -3.92 6.37
C ILE A 264 7.97 -2.69 7.18
N THR A 265 8.83 -2.26 8.12
CA THR A 265 8.54 -1.16 9.03
C THR A 265 9.65 -0.14 9.05
N ASP A 266 9.28 1.11 9.36
CA ASP A 266 10.23 2.18 9.59
C ASP A 266 10.75 2.07 11.03
N SER A 267 12.00 1.63 11.19
CA SER A 267 12.61 1.43 12.51
C SER A 267 12.73 2.72 13.34
N SER A 268 12.60 3.90 12.73
CA SER A 268 12.52 5.17 13.44
C SER A 268 11.11 5.51 13.98
N SER A 269 10.09 4.73 13.64
CA SER A 269 8.68 4.98 13.98
C SER A 269 8.05 3.81 14.73
N SER A 270 7.75 4.03 16.02
CA SER A 270 7.06 3.04 16.86
C SER A 270 5.64 2.75 16.39
N THR A 271 4.96 3.69 15.72
CA THR A 271 3.59 3.45 15.21
C THR A 271 3.60 2.42 14.09
N THR A 272 4.57 2.50 13.18
CA THR A 272 4.67 1.56 12.04
C THR A 272 4.88 0.14 12.52
N GLN A 273 5.75 -0.03 13.50
CA GLN A 273 6.04 -1.34 14.09
C GLN A 273 4.86 -1.89 14.89
N ASN A 274 4.18 -1.06 15.68
CA ASN A 274 3.09 -1.51 16.56
C ASN A 274 1.78 -1.83 15.83
N ARG A 275 1.58 -1.28 14.62
CA ARG A 275 0.29 -1.33 13.92
C ARG A 275 0.35 -2.05 12.57
N THR A 276 1.47 -2.69 12.24
CA THR A 276 1.63 -3.48 11.00
C THR A 276 1.75 -4.95 11.34
N ARG A 277 1.08 -5.82 10.57
CA ARG A 277 1.18 -7.28 10.71
C ARG A 277 1.31 -7.96 9.36
N ILE A 278 2.17 -8.98 9.29
CA ILE A 278 2.23 -9.93 8.16
C ILE A 278 1.69 -11.27 8.65
N LEU A 279 0.47 -11.63 8.23
CA LEU A 279 -0.25 -12.78 8.76
C LEU A 279 0.44 -14.10 8.43
N SER A 280 0.98 -14.25 7.21
CA SER A 280 1.70 -15.47 6.78
C SER A 280 3.00 -15.73 7.54
N ALA A 281 3.56 -14.71 8.21
CA ALA A 281 4.76 -14.83 9.02
C ALA A 281 4.45 -15.10 10.50
N MET A 282 3.18 -15.05 10.90
CA MET A 282 2.65 -15.51 12.18
C MET A 282 1.99 -16.89 12.00
N ASN A 283 2.75 -17.84 11.47
CA ASN A 283 2.25 -19.11 10.94
C ASN A 283 2.18 -20.26 11.95
N GLY A 284 2.84 -20.14 13.12
CA GLY A 284 2.86 -21.19 14.14
C GLY A 284 3.47 -22.51 13.67
N ARG A 285 4.21 -22.53 12.56
CA ARG A 285 4.80 -23.74 11.98
C ARG A 285 5.99 -24.21 12.79
N ILE A 286 6.24 -25.51 12.74
CA ILE A 286 7.36 -26.18 13.38
C ILE A 286 8.43 -26.46 12.32
N SER A 287 9.65 -26.01 12.58
CA SER A 287 10.80 -26.28 11.72
C SER A 287 11.21 -27.75 11.78
N LEU A 288 11.97 -28.18 10.79
CA LEU A 288 12.84 -29.35 10.94
C LEU A 288 13.87 -29.13 12.06
N ASP A 289 14.51 -30.21 12.52
CA ASP A 289 15.63 -30.10 13.46
C ASP A 289 16.73 -29.21 12.88
N ARG A 290 17.17 -28.23 13.65
CA ARG A 290 18.20 -27.26 13.28
C ARG A 290 19.62 -27.81 13.46
N GLY A 291 19.77 -28.94 14.14
CA GLY A 291 21.07 -29.60 14.29
C GLY A 291 22.02 -28.85 15.23
N ASP A 292 23.30 -29.24 15.20
CA ASP A 292 24.39 -28.57 15.91
C ASP A 292 24.97 -27.41 15.09
N ALA A 293 24.16 -26.35 14.90
CA ALA A 293 24.54 -25.19 14.10
C ALA A 293 23.94 -23.89 14.64
N ASP A 294 24.59 -22.78 14.27
CA ASP A 294 24.00 -21.45 14.43
C ASP A 294 22.89 -21.25 13.40
N VAL A 295 21.85 -20.50 13.78
CA VAL A 295 20.67 -20.25 12.93
C VAL A 295 20.40 -18.76 12.84
N THR A 296 20.20 -18.25 11.62
CA THR A 296 19.73 -16.88 11.39
C THR A 296 18.31 -16.93 10.85
N LEU A 297 17.37 -16.32 11.58
CA LEU A 297 15.97 -16.29 11.23
C LEU A 297 15.64 -15.06 10.39
N SER A 298 14.84 -15.28 9.36
CA SER A 298 14.23 -14.26 8.51
C SER A 298 12.71 -14.29 8.67
N VAL A 299 12.06 -13.16 8.37
CA VAL A 299 10.60 -13.08 8.36
C VAL A 299 10.03 -14.16 7.42
N GLY A 300 9.02 -14.89 7.90
CA GLY A 300 8.38 -15.97 7.15
C GLY A 300 8.99 -17.35 7.38
N ASN A 301 10.13 -17.47 8.08
CA ASN A 301 10.54 -18.76 8.62
C ASN A 301 9.48 -19.33 9.58
N ASP A 302 9.54 -20.63 9.82
CA ASP A 302 8.69 -21.31 10.80
C ASP A 302 8.81 -20.61 12.16
N ASN A 303 7.72 -20.44 12.92
CA ASN A 303 7.83 -19.73 14.20
C ASN A 303 8.42 -20.61 15.31
N ILE A 304 8.28 -21.94 15.23
CA ILE A 304 8.78 -22.88 16.25
C ILE A 304 10.07 -23.53 15.73
N GLN A 305 11.19 -23.22 16.35
CA GLN A 305 12.52 -23.71 16.02
C GLN A 305 12.88 -24.92 16.88
N MET A 306 13.02 -26.08 16.24
CA MET A 306 13.34 -27.33 16.92
C MET A 306 14.84 -27.61 16.94
N PHE A 307 15.37 -27.91 18.12
CA PHE A 307 16.73 -28.42 18.33
C PHE A 307 16.67 -29.75 19.08
N ASN A 308 16.91 -30.84 18.36
CA ASN A 308 16.89 -32.21 18.91
C ASN A 308 18.28 -32.85 18.90
N THR A 309 19.17 -32.39 18.02
CA THR A 309 20.56 -32.89 17.94
C THR A 309 21.40 -32.33 19.09
N PRO A 310 22.13 -33.18 19.85
CA PRO A 310 23.05 -32.73 20.90
C PRO A 310 24.10 -31.75 20.38
N LEU A 311 24.24 -30.62 21.06
CA LEU A 311 25.20 -29.59 20.72
C LEU A 311 26.61 -30.00 21.17
N THR A 312 27.60 -29.75 20.32
CA THR A 312 29.03 -29.98 20.66
C THR A 312 29.76 -28.70 21.07
N ALA A 313 29.13 -27.55 20.83
CA ALA A 313 29.60 -26.23 21.24
C ALA A 313 28.39 -25.31 21.53
N PRO A 314 28.58 -24.16 22.20
CA PRO A 314 27.53 -23.14 22.30
C PRO A 314 27.08 -22.67 20.91
N ARG A 315 25.77 -22.59 20.70
CA ARG A 315 25.16 -22.13 19.44
C ARG A 315 24.29 -20.90 19.62
N VAL A 316 24.07 -20.20 18.52
CA VAL A 316 23.37 -18.92 18.48
C VAL A 316 22.18 -18.99 17.54
N VAL A 317 21.04 -18.49 18.01
CA VAL A 317 19.89 -18.15 17.16
C VAL A 317 19.83 -16.63 17.02
N THR A 318 19.97 -16.14 15.80
CA THR A 318 19.91 -14.70 15.48
C THR A 318 18.51 -14.36 14.95
N LEU A 319 17.82 -13.45 15.63
CA LEU A 319 16.48 -12.96 15.24
C LEU A 319 16.55 -11.98 14.06
N PRO A 320 15.43 -11.77 13.34
CA PRO A 320 15.36 -10.75 12.30
C PRO A 320 15.71 -9.35 12.82
N SER A 321 16.25 -8.51 11.94
CA SER A 321 16.55 -7.12 12.25
C SER A 321 15.27 -6.34 12.63
N VAL A 322 15.45 -5.28 13.43
CA VAL A 322 14.33 -4.44 13.92
C VAL A 322 13.52 -3.78 12.78
N GLY A 323 14.16 -3.48 11.64
CA GLY A 323 13.46 -2.94 10.46
C GLY A 323 12.63 -3.96 9.68
N ALA A 324 12.99 -5.25 9.77
CA ALA A 324 12.21 -6.33 9.19
C ALA A 324 11.09 -6.83 10.13
N ALA A 325 11.21 -6.58 11.44
CA ALA A 325 10.23 -7.03 12.42
C ALA A 325 8.98 -6.13 12.49
N PHE A 326 7.89 -6.69 13.00
CA PHE A 326 6.58 -6.05 13.10
C PHE A 326 5.78 -6.65 14.27
N ASN A 327 4.70 -5.97 14.69
CA ASN A 327 3.91 -6.37 15.84
C ASN A 327 3.34 -7.79 15.70
N GLY A 328 3.50 -8.60 16.74
CA GLY A 328 3.02 -9.99 16.76
C GLY A 328 3.93 -11.01 16.08
N LEU A 329 5.09 -10.59 15.53
CA LEU A 329 6.11 -11.54 15.10
C LEU A 329 6.71 -12.24 16.33
N GLU A 330 6.59 -13.57 16.38
CA GLU A 330 7.07 -14.37 17.50
C GLU A 330 7.86 -15.59 17.02
N TYR A 331 8.84 -16.01 17.81
CA TYR A 331 9.56 -17.27 17.64
C TYR A 331 9.62 -18.03 18.96
N THR A 332 9.49 -19.35 18.89
CA THR A 332 9.68 -20.25 20.03
C THR A 332 10.87 -21.16 19.74
N ILE A 333 11.88 -21.12 20.59
CA ILE A 333 13.06 -21.97 20.50
C ILE A 333 12.86 -23.14 21.47
N VAL A 334 12.92 -24.36 20.96
CA VAL A 334 12.71 -25.59 21.73
C VAL A 334 14.00 -26.40 21.73
N SER A 335 14.52 -26.74 22.91
CA SER A 335 15.50 -27.81 23.06
C SER A 335 14.78 -29.08 23.50
N ALA A 336 15.07 -30.19 22.82
CA ALA A 336 14.57 -31.50 23.16
C ALA A 336 15.65 -32.55 22.90
N GLY A 337 16.71 -32.53 23.72
CA GLY A 337 17.90 -33.38 23.58
C GLY A 337 19.15 -32.63 23.11
N ALA A 338 19.04 -31.32 22.86
CA ALA A 338 20.12 -30.54 22.27
C ALA A 338 21.11 -29.99 23.31
N VAL A 339 20.61 -29.42 24.40
CA VAL A 339 21.48 -28.73 25.37
C VAL A 339 22.21 -29.75 26.24
N ASN A 340 23.54 -29.65 26.30
CA ASN A 340 24.37 -30.60 27.04
C ASN A 340 25.53 -29.90 27.76
N GLY A 341 25.39 -29.70 29.08
CA GLY A 341 26.39 -29.03 29.89
C GLY A 341 26.64 -27.58 29.46
N ALA A 342 27.86 -27.28 29.01
CA ALA A 342 28.24 -25.94 28.55
C ALA A 342 27.73 -25.60 27.14
N ASN A 343 27.22 -26.58 26.39
CA ASN A 343 26.73 -26.40 25.03
C ASN A 343 25.27 -25.95 25.06
N ILE A 344 25.10 -24.63 25.05
CA ILE A 344 23.82 -23.93 25.26
C ILE A 344 23.35 -23.24 23.98
N LEU A 345 22.07 -22.87 23.92
CA LEU A 345 21.50 -22.03 22.86
C LEU A 345 21.36 -20.58 23.35
N THR A 346 22.03 -19.64 22.70
CA THR A 346 21.84 -18.21 22.97
C THR A 346 21.02 -17.57 21.87
N VAL A 347 19.96 -16.86 22.24
CA VAL A 347 19.18 -16.08 21.28
C VAL A 347 19.64 -14.63 21.33
N LYS A 348 19.92 -14.04 20.16
CA LYS A 348 20.38 -12.65 20.03
C LYS A 348 19.61 -11.87 18.97
N SER A 349 19.64 -10.55 19.09
CA SER A 349 19.20 -9.61 18.05
C SER A 349 20.38 -8.71 17.68
N GLY A 350 20.87 -8.82 16.45
CA GLY A 350 22.16 -8.25 16.08
C GLY A 350 23.26 -8.85 16.96
N GLU A 351 24.06 -7.99 17.60
CA GLU A 351 25.10 -8.45 18.55
C GLU A 351 24.65 -8.47 20.01
N THR A 352 23.39 -8.14 20.30
CA THR A 352 22.88 -8.11 21.68
C THR A 352 22.26 -9.46 22.05
N PRO A 353 22.83 -10.20 23.03
CA PRO A 353 22.20 -11.39 23.59
C PRO A 353 20.90 -11.00 24.31
N LEU A 354 19.84 -11.75 24.06
CA LEU A 354 18.52 -11.53 24.68
C LEU A 354 18.26 -12.52 25.81
N ALA A 355 18.58 -13.79 25.55
CA ALA A 355 18.35 -14.87 26.49
C ALA A 355 19.15 -16.12 26.09
N THR A 356 19.34 -17.00 27.06
CA THR A 356 20.08 -18.24 26.88
C THR A 356 19.26 -19.40 27.44
N LEU A 357 19.19 -20.47 26.66
CA LEU A 357 18.55 -21.71 27.02
C LEU A 357 19.66 -22.69 27.43
N ALA A 358 19.89 -22.77 28.74
CA ALA A 358 20.97 -23.54 29.36
C ALA A 358 20.50 -24.85 30.02
N VAL A 359 19.21 -25.16 29.92
CA VAL A 359 18.59 -26.41 30.40
C VAL A 359 17.95 -27.09 29.21
N ASP A 360 18.08 -28.40 29.11
CA ASP A 360 17.48 -29.17 28.01
C ASP A 360 15.98 -29.47 28.24
N ASN A 361 15.28 -29.97 27.22
CA ASN A 361 13.86 -30.33 27.27
C ASN A 361 12.96 -29.18 27.72
N THR A 362 13.26 -27.98 27.22
CA THR A 362 12.51 -26.76 27.54
C THR A 362 12.35 -25.89 26.30
N SER A 363 11.60 -24.82 26.46
CA SER A 363 11.32 -23.87 25.40
C SER A 363 11.36 -22.45 25.91
N MET A 364 11.67 -21.54 25.00
CA MET A 364 11.69 -20.10 25.21
C MET A 364 10.92 -19.42 24.08
N ARG A 365 9.96 -18.59 24.44
CA ARG A 365 9.17 -17.80 23.50
C ARG A 365 9.66 -16.36 23.50
N ILE A 366 9.86 -15.81 22.31
CA ILE A 366 10.40 -14.47 22.09
C ILE A 366 9.50 -13.75 21.09
N GLY A 367 8.99 -12.59 21.47
CA GLY A 367 8.13 -11.77 20.62
C GLY A 367 8.74 -10.42 20.32
N PHE A 368 8.42 -9.89 19.14
CA PHE A 368 8.73 -8.52 18.79
C PHE A 368 7.70 -7.59 19.41
N ARG A 369 8.18 -6.70 20.30
CA ARG A 369 7.39 -5.65 20.91
C ARG A 369 8.31 -4.50 21.23
N ARG A 370 8.11 -3.37 20.54
CA ARG A 370 8.84 -2.15 20.87
C ARG A 370 8.34 -1.59 22.20
N THR A 371 9.16 -1.77 23.22
CA THR A 371 9.04 -1.07 24.50
C THR A 371 10.06 0.06 24.55
N ASN A 372 9.98 0.92 25.56
CA ASN A 372 10.96 2.01 25.70
C ASN A 372 12.41 1.51 25.95
N THR A 373 12.58 0.22 26.27
CA THR A 373 13.87 -0.33 26.71
C THR A 373 14.37 -1.51 25.88
N ARG A 374 13.50 -2.19 25.09
CA ARG A 374 13.83 -3.36 24.27
C ARG A 374 12.88 -3.49 23.08
N ASP A 375 13.38 -4.02 21.96
CA ASP A 375 12.60 -4.30 20.74
C ASP A 375 12.11 -5.75 20.67
N TRP A 376 12.95 -6.69 21.12
CA TRP A 376 12.61 -8.10 21.29
C TRP A 376 12.51 -8.42 22.77
N VAL A 377 11.48 -9.16 23.16
CA VAL A 377 11.22 -9.52 24.55
C VAL A 377 10.99 -11.02 24.71
N VAL A 378 11.58 -11.60 25.75
CA VAL A 378 11.23 -12.96 26.18
C VAL A 378 9.84 -12.90 26.79
N ILE A 379 8.94 -13.76 26.32
CA ILE A 379 7.58 -13.86 26.82
C ILE A 379 7.58 -14.93 27.91
N PRO A 380 7.22 -14.58 29.17
CA PRO A 380 7.09 -15.57 30.24
C PRO A 380 6.10 -16.67 29.86
N LYS A 381 6.36 -17.89 30.33
CA LYS A 381 5.46 -19.04 30.15
C LYS A 381 4.13 -18.82 30.86
#